data_AF-A0AAD6E0C4-F1
#
_entry.id   AF-A0AAD6E0C4-F1
#
_cell.length_a   1.000
_cell.length_b   1.000
_cell.length_c   1.000
_cell.angle_alpha   90.00
_cell.angle_beta   90.00
_cell.angle_gamma   90.00
#
_symmetry.space_group_name_H-M   'P 1'
#
loop_
_entity.id
_entity.type
_entity.pdbx_description
1 polymer ?
#
loop_
_entity_poly.entity_id
_entity_poly.type
_entity_poly.pdbx_seq_one_letter_code
_entity_poly.pdbx_strand_id
1 'polypeptide(L)'
;MGSYRGFDIVPRLSKGLVDKHNWERVFKFIRENYQNDDQVEVKPNYIAFKSDPDLLLPLECHKFLRFGATIPNEDTGGLRDYIDTVSRVASCWFGSRVRNWDEGDGISGYYALDDVKRSIRSYEQFDEPEVPTTLAQFVLGTDPIRELNLPLYEVKPVLGKGQGLVARFNIAKGQLIISEKPFFTTSNVVSAAKIEKQISIELRKLPKDAQRQFFSLHNNFPGKQPFSGIVRTNALPCGPDSPIGGIYPTISRINHSCLPNAHNSWNSASGYENIYAVRFIAAGEEITIPYDHGGPSDERRRHLKNAFGFDCDCSICSRPPAELKQSDERRRQIQHLDAEIGNALRVMHSPGDCLKDCRALLQILEEEFEGTPGAHLTRLYYDAFQICIVQGDQARARVFAERSYRARLACEGENNPETKRIQKLMEDPKTHASFGLLMKWKSLKNQVPRGLSSDEFEKWLWRHGK
;
A
#
# COMPACT_ATOMS: atom_id res chain seq x y z
N MET A 1 40.10 10.08 -22.34
CA MET A 1 38.78 10.10 -21.67
C MET A 1 38.57 8.70 -21.14
N GLY A 2 38.24 8.56 -19.86
CA GLY A 2 37.99 7.24 -19.27
C GLY A 2 36.78 6.54 -19.91
N SER A 3 36.70 5.22 -19.78
CA SER A 3 35.57 4.44 -20.29
C SER A 3 34.60 4.09 -19.17
N TYR A 4 33.29 4.24 -19.41
CA TYR A 4 32.26 3.75 -18.51
C TYR A 4 32.05 2.25 -18.78
N ARG A 5 32.29 1.42 -17.76
CA ARG A 5 32.17 -0.03 -17.87
C ARG A 5 31.64 -0.68 -16.60
N GLY A 6 31.11 -1.89 -16.75
CA GLY A 6 30.50 -2.61 -15.65
C GLY A 6 29.77 -3.86 -16.10
N PHE A 7 28.84 -4.32 -15.27
CA PHE A 7 27.94 -5.41 -15.62
C PHE A 7 26.53 -5.17 -15.08
N ASP A 8 25.57 -5.76 -15.79
CA ASP A 8 24.16 -5.85 -15.40
C ASP A 8 23.78 -7.32 -15.20
N ILE A 9 22.77 -7.62 -14.38
CA ILE A 9 22.18 -8.97 -14.30
C ILE A 9 20.81 -8.96 -14.96
N VAL A 10 20.65 -9.74 -16.03
CA VAL A 10 19.46 -9.75 -16.89
C VAL A 10 18.92 -11.18 -17.07
N PRO A 11 17.63 -11.46 -16.79
CA PRO A 11 16.65 -10.54 -16.22
C PRO A 11 16.99 -10.18 -14.76
N ARG A 12 16.36 -9.10 -14.27
CA ARG A 12 16.53 -8.59 -12.89
C ARG A 12 16.37 -9.73 -11.88
N LEU A 13 17.15 -9.71 -10.82
CA LEU A 13 17.04 -10.69 -9.73
C LEU A 13 15.65 -10.63 -9.08
N SER A 14 15.07 -11.79 -8.81
CA SER A 14 13.77 -11.93 -8.14
C SER A 14 13.93 -11.97 -6.61
N LYS A 15 12.81 -11.91 -5.88
CA LYS A 15 12.77 -12.16 -4.43
C LYS A 15 12.73 -13.66 -4.08
N GLY A 16 12.80 -14.53 -5.08
CA GLY A 16 12.74 -15.99 -4.93
C GLY A 16 13.96 -16.56 -4.22
N LEU A 17 13.77 -17.74 -3.63
CA LEU A 17 14.79 -18.44 -2.85
C LEU A 17 16.08 -18.70 -3.63
N VAL A 18 15.98 -19.02 -4.94
CA VAL A 18 17.15 -19.28 -5.78
C VAL A 18 18.02 -18.03 -5.96
N ASP A 19 17.42 -16.90 -6.35
CA ASP A 19 18.14 -15.66 -6.56
C ASP A 19 18.69 -15.10 -5.24
N LYS A 20 17.94 -15.21 -4.14
CA LYS A 20 18.42 -14.87 -2.79
C LYS A 20 19.62 -15.72 -2.39
N HIS A 21 19.53 -17.04 -2.52
CA HIS A 21 20.61 -17.95 -2.15
C HIS A 21 21.88 -17.65 -2.94
N ASN A 22 21.77 -17.50 -4.26
CA ASN A 22 22.92 -17.22 -5.12
C ASN A 22 23.53 -15.84 -4.81
N TRP A 23 22.69 -14.84 -4.55
CA TRP A 23 23.17 -13.51 -4.21
C TRP A 23 23.85 -13.45 -2.85
N GLU A 24 23.33 -14.17 -1.85
CA GLU A 24 23.98 -14.31 -0.53
C GLU A 24 25.40 -14.87 -0.66
N ARG A 25 25.64 -15.78 -1.62
CA ARG A 25 26.99 -16.31 -1.89
C ARG A 25 27.91 -15.26 -2.49
N VAL A 26 27.42 -14.48 -3.47
CA VAL A 26 28.18 -13.35 -4.03
C VAL A 26 28.50 -12.34 -2.93
N PHE A 27 27.48 -11.90 -2.19
CA PHE A 27 27.60 -10.89 -1.15
C PHE A 27 28.56 -11.32 -0.04
N LYS A 28 28.44 -12.57 0.42
CA LYS A 28 29.35 -13.15 1.42
C LYS A 28 30.79 -13.17 0.92
N PHE A 29 31.03 -13.63 -0.31
CA PHE A 29 32.36 -13.66 -0.89
C PHE A 29 32.97 -12.25 -0.96
N ILE A 30 32.24 -11.26 -1.45
CA ILE A 30 32.74 -9.87 -1.55
C ILE A 30 33.05 -9.30 -0.16
N ARG A 31 32.17 -9.52 0.82
CA ARG A 31 32.39 -9.09 2.21
C ARG A 31 33.67 -9.69 2.80
N GLU A 32 33.92 -10.98 2.59
CA GLU A 32 35.10 -11.67 3.10
C GLU A 32 36.38 -11.28 2.34
N ASN A 33 36.30 -11.14 1.01
CA ASN A 33 37.44 -10.80 0.15
C ASN A 33 37.97 -9.38 0.42
N TYR A 34 37.09 -8.44 0.74
CA TYR A 34 37.46 -7.03 0.96
C TYR A 34 37.36 -6.59 2.43
N GLN A 35 37.33 -7.53 3.39
CA GLN A 35 37.16 -7.20 4.81
C GLN A 35 38.27 -6.30 5.41
N ASN A 36 39.45 -6.28 4.79
CA ASN A 36 40.61 -5.49 5.21
C ASN A 36 40.95 -4.37 4.21
N ASP A 37 40.06 -4.08 3.26
CA ASP A 37 40.26 -3.04 2.26
C ASP A 37 39.65 -1.72 2.75
N ASP A 38 40.49 -0.72 3.02
CA ASP A 38 40.06 0.60 3.52
C ASP A 38 39.17 1.36 2.52
N GLN A 39 39.17 0.97 1.23
CA GLN A 39 38.30 1.54 0.21
C GLN A 39 36.94 0.85 0.14
N VAL A 40 36.70 -0.22 0.90
CA VAL A 40 35.43 -0.95 0.92
C VAL A 40 34.78 -0.83 2.29
N GLU A 41 33.57 -0.24 2.32
CA GLU A 41 32.79 -0.07 3.53
C GLU A 41 31.57 -1.00 3.50
N VAL A 42 31.49 -1.90 4.48
CA VAL A 42 30.32 -2.77 4.67
C VAL A 42 29.31 -2.05 5.55
N LYS A 43 28.20 -1.63 4.96
CA LYS A 43 27.07 -1.04 5.69
C LYS A 43 26.01 -2.11 5.97
N PRO A 44 25.02 -1.84 6.85
CA PRO A 44 23.98 -2.82 7.18
C PRO A 44 23.25 -3.41 5.96
N ASN A 45 23.01 -2.58 4.93
CA ASN A 45 22.13 -2.94 3.81
C ASN A 45 22.83 -2.99 2.45
N TYR A 46 24.10 -2.60 2.36
CA TYR A 46 24.87 -2.63 1.12
C TYR A 46 26.38 -2.56 1.40
N ILE A 47 27.20 -2.93 0.41
CA ILE A 47 28.66 -2.70 0.40
C ILE A 47 28.93 -1.49 -0.50
N ALA A 48 29.73 -0.55 -0.01
CA ALA A 48 30.11 0.66 -0.73
C ALA A 48 31.61 0.64 -1.05
N PHE A 49 31.95 0.99 -2.29
CA PHE A 49 33.33 1.15 -2.73
C PHE A 49 33.63 2.64 -2.83
N LYS A 50 34.47 3.17 -1.92
CA LYS A 50 34.73 4.61 -1.75
C LYS A 50 35.28 5.30 -2.99
N SER A 51 35.86 4.53 -3.92
CA SER A 51 36.39 5.00 -5.20
C SER A 51 35.32 5.60 -6.12
N ASP A 52 34.02 5.24 -5.96
CA ASP A 52 32.93 5.82 -6.74
C ASP A 52 31.59 5.77 -5.96
N PRO A 53 30.83 6.88 -5.87
CA PRO A 53 29.60 6.94 -5.06
C PRO A 53 28.46 6.04 -5.55
N ASP A 54 28.44 5.65 -6.82
CA ASP A 54 27.42 4.79 -7.42
C ASP A 54 27.85 3.30 -7.45
N LEU A 55 29.09 2.99 -7.05
CA LEU A 55 29.63 1.63 -7.01
C LEU A 55 29.20 0.93 -5.71
N LEU A 56 27.93 0.47 -5.69
CA LEU A 56 27.27 -0.09 -4.51
C LEU A 56 26.68 -1.48 -4.80
N LEU A 57 26.80 -2.40 -3.82
CA LEU A 57 26.18 -3.73 -3.87
C LEU A 57 25.12 -3.88 -2.77
N PRO A 58 23.83 -4.06 -3.11
CA PRO A 58 22.78 -4.20 -2.12
C PRO A 58 22.80 -5.57 -1.45
N LEU A 59 22.41 -5.63 -0.18
CA LEU A 59 22.14 -6.88 0.53
C LEU A 59 20.95 -7.62 -0.10
N GLU A 60 19.89 -6.88 -0.44
CA GLU A 60 18.69 -7.44 -1.06
C GLU A 60 18.86 -7.59 -2.57
N CYS A 61 19.02 -8.84 -3.02
CA CYS A 61 19.34 -9.21 -4.41
C CYS A 61 18.47 -8.51 -5.46
N HIS A 62 17.17 -8.48 -5.24
CA HIS A 62 16.20 -7.94 -6.19
C HIS A 62 16.34 -6.43 -6.40
N LYS A 63 17.09 -5.70 -5.55
CA LYS A 63 17.39 -4.28 -5.74
C LYS A 63 18.52 -4.06 -6.73
N PHE A 64 19.39 -5.05 -6.94
CA PHE A 64 20.52 -4.93 -7.86
C PHE A 64 20.08 -4.77 -9.32
N LEU A 65 20.70 -3.83 -10.03
CA LEU A 65 20.55 -3.67 -11.48
C LEU A 65 21.91 -3.63 -12.19
N ARG A 66 22.84 -2.82 -11.66
CA ARG A 66 24.12 -2.50 -12.28
C ARG A 66 25.22 -2.36 -11.24
N PHE A 67 26.42 -2.77 -11.61
CA PHE A 67 27.67 -2.43 -10.93
C PHE A 67 28.67 -1.94 -11.98
N GLY A 68 28.99 -0.64 -11.98
CA GLY A 68 29.86 -0.04 -12.98
C GLY A 68 30.21 1.40 -12.67
N ALA A 69 31.36 1.85 -13.16
CA ALA A 69 31.93 3.17 -12.92
C ALA A 69 32.72 3.66 -14.14
N THR A 70 33.02 4.95 -14.19
CA THR A 70 33.86 5.53 -15.25
C THR A 70 35.32 5.32 -14.86
N ILE A 71 36.03 4.46 -15.60
CA ILE A 71 37.43 4.13 -15.30
C ILE A 71 38.35 5.11 -16.02
N PRO A 72 39.19 5.89 -15.30
CA PRO A 72 40.19 6.75 -15.90
C PRO A 72 41.25 5.97 -16.70
N ASN A 73 41.97 6.63 -17.60
CA ASN A 73 43.05 6.00 -18.39
C ASN A 73 44.21 5.49 -17.51
N GLU A 74 44.46 6.15 -16.38
CA GLU A 74 45.35 5.68 -15.32
C GLU A 74 44.48 5.30 -14.12
N ASP A 75 44.25 4.00 -13.91
CA ASP A 75 43.42 3.49 -12.81
C ASP A 75 44.23 3.41 -11.51
N THR A 76 44.36 4.55 -10.84
CA THR A 76 45.06 4.65 -9.55
C THR A 76 44.20 4.21 -8.35
N GLY A 77 42.91 3.91 -8.57
CA GLY A 77 41.91 3.65 -7.52
C GLY A 77 41.38 2.22 -7.46
N GLY A 78 41.94 1.29 -8.24
CA GLY A 78 41.55 -0.13 -8.26
C GLY A 78 40.13 -0.39 -8.80
N LEU A 79 39.53 0.58 -9.50
CA LEU A 79 38.13 0.51 -9.96
C LEU A 79 37.91 -0.67 -10.91
N ARG A 80 38.87 -0.92 -11.79
CA ARG A 80 38.85 -2.05 -12.72
C ARG A 80 38.84 -3.37 -11.97
N ASP A 81 39.69 -3.51 -10.97
CA ASP A 81 39.82 -4.75 -10.20
C ASP A 81 38.55 -5.05 -9.38
N TYR A 82 37.91 -4.01 -8.83
CA TYR A 82 36.60 -4.17 -8.17
C TYR A 82 35.54 -4.63 -9.15
N ILE A 83 35.38 -3.96 -10.29
CA ILE A 83 34.37 -4.30 -11.30
C ILE A 83 34.60 -5.72 -11.83
N ASP A 84 35.83 -6.07 -12.21
CA ASP A 84 36.16 -7.38 -12.77
C ASP A 84 36.01 -8.50 -11.73
N THR A 85 36.39 -8.27 -10.48
CA THR A 85 36.22 -9.26 -9.40
C THR A 85 34.76 -9.50 -9.07
N VAL A 86 33.98 -8.44 -8.87
CA VAL A 86 32.55 -8.55 -8.56
C VAL A 86 31.80 -9.19 -9.73
N SER A 87 32.10 -8.81 -10.97
CA SER A 87 31.51 -9.42 -12.18
C SER A 87 31.84 -10.91 -12.28
N ARG A 88 33.09 -11.30 -12.04
CA ARG A 88 33.51 -12.71 -12.09
C ARG A 88 32.78 -13.55 -11.05
N VAL A 89 32.70 -13.06 -9.81
CA VAL A 89 31.99 -13.76 -8.72
C VAL A 89 30.50 -13.86 -9.03
N ALA A 90 29.88 -12.78 -9.51
CA ALA A 90 28.48 -12.81 -9.96
C ALA A 90 28.28 -13.85 -11.08
N SER A 91 29.22 -13.94 -12.03
CA SER A 91 29.15 -14.89 -13.15
C SER A 91 29.22 -16.34 -12.69
N CYS A 92 29.93 -16.66 -11.60
CA CYS A 92 29.96 -18.01 -11.02
C CYS A 92 28.57 -18.47 -10.54
N TRP A 93 27.74 -17.55 -10.05
CA TRP A 93 26.43 -17.88 -9.45
C TRP A 93 25.25 -17.62 -10.37
N PHE A 94 25.38 -16.70 -11.32
CA PHE A 94 24.29 -16.28 -12.22
C PHE A 94 24.55 -16.61 -13.70
N GLY A 95 25.74 -17.11 -14.03
CA GLY A 95 26.10 -17.56 -15.38
C GLY A 95 25.82 -16.50 -16.44
N SER A 96 25.14 -16.90 -17.52
CA SER A 96 24.82 -16.04 -18.67
C SER A 96 23.88 -14.87 -18.36
N ARG A 97 23.29 -14.79 -17.16
CA ARG A 97 22.53 -13.61 -16.75
C ARG A 97 23.44 -12.40 -16.50
N VAL A 98 24.72 -12.61 -16.18
CA VAL A 98 25.69 -11.50 -16.04
C VAL A 98 26.08 -11.01 -17.42
N ARG A 99 25.76 -9.75 -17.71
CA ARG A 99 26.07 -9.08 -18.98
C ARG A 99 27.08 -7.96 -18.72
N ASN A 100 28.34 -8.24 -19.05
CA ASN A 100 29.40 -7.23 -19.05
C ASN A 100 29.21 -6.25 -20.22
N TRP A 101 29.54 -4.99 -19.99
CA TRP A 101 29.45 -3.92 -20.98
C TRP A 101 30.58 -2.91 -20.76
N ASP A 102 30.99 -2.27 -21.86
CA ASP A 102 32.03 -1.24 -21.90
C ASP A 102 31.65 -0.25 -23.01
N GLU A 103 31.35 0.99 -22.64
CA GLU A 103 30.91 2.00 -23.61
C GLU A 103 32.05 2.39 -24.58
N GLY A 104 33.31 2.20 -24.17
CA GLY A 104 34.48 2.36 -25.02
C GLY A 104 34.54 1.34 -26.16
N ASP A 105 33.97 0.15 -25.94
CA ASP A 105 33.81 -0.90 -26.95
C ASP A 105 32.46 -0.81 -27.70
N GLY A 106 31.69 0.24 -27.45
CA GLY A 106 30.36 0.44 -28.05
C GLY A 106 29.26 -0.44 -27.46
N ILE A 107 29.49 -1.07 -26.31
CA ILE A 107 28.50 -1.90 -25.61
C ILE A 107 27.97 -1.11 -24.43
N SER A 108 26.71 -0.66 -24.52
CA SER A 108 26.05 0.02 -23.40
C SER A 108 25.39 -0.97 -22.43
N GLY A 109 25.24 -0.54 -21.19
CA GLY A 109 24.50 -1.32 -20.19
C GLY A 109 23.00 -1.43 -20.53
N TYR A 110 22.38 -2.53 -20.10
CA TYR A 110 21.02 -2.91 -20.45
C TYR A 110 19.94 -2.01 -19.82
N TYR A 111 20.12 -1.62 -18.55
CA TYR A 111 19.16 -0.78 -17.83
C TYR A 111 19.36 0.71 -18.09
N ALA A 112 18.26 1.47 -18.13
CA ALA A 112 18.28 2.93 -18.20
C ALA A 112 18.89 3.54 -16.92
N LEU A 113 19.70 4.59 -17.06
CA LEU A 113 20.44 5.17 -15.94
C LEU A 113 19.53 5.71 -14.82
N ASP A 114 18.35 6.23 -15.16
CA ASP A 114 17.38 6.72 -14.17
C ASP A 114 16.80 5.60 -13.30
N ASP A 115 16.61 4.40 -13.86
CA ASP A 115 16.14 3.24 -13.12
C ASP A 115 17.24 2.69 -12.20
N VAL A 116 18.50 2.69 -12.66
CA VAL A 116 19.67 2.35 -11.84
C VAL A 116 19.77 3.29 -10.64
N LYS A 117 19.72 4.61 -10.86
CA LYS A 117 19.77 5.60 -9.77
C LYS A 117 18.59 5.46 -8.81
N ARG A 118 17.41 5.11 -9.29
CA ARG A 118 16.23 4.86 -8.44
C ARG A 118 16.42 3.61 -7.58
N SER A 119 16.96 2.54 -8.17
CA SER A 119 17.32 1.31 -7.46
C SER A 119 18.34 1.58 -6.35
N ILE A 120 19.43 2.29 -6.64
CA ILE A 120 20.47 2.62 -5.65
C ILE A 120 19.89 3.36 -4.45
N ARG A 121 19.02 4.35 -4.67
CA ARG A 121 18.35 5.09 -3.58
C ARG A 121 17.47 4.22 -2.67
N SER A 122 17.08 3.03 -3.12
CA SER A 122 16.28 2.09 -2.33
C SER A 122 17.10 1.21 -1.38
N TYR A 123 18.44 1.19 -1.49
CA TYR A 123 19.29 0.27 -0.71
C TYR A 123 19.26 0.58 0.79
N GLU A 124 18.98 1.81 1.19
CA GLU A 124 18.84 2.21 2.59
C GLU A 124 17.47 1.83 3.19
N GLN A 125 16.50 1.48 2.35
CA GLN A 125 15.14 1.14 2.77
C GLN A 125 15.03 -0.37 2.90
N PHE A 126 14.48 -0.89 4.01
CA PHE A 126 14.11 -2.30 4.10
C PHE A 126 12.77 -2.55 3.41
N ASP A 127 12.69 -3.66 2.68
CA ASP A 127 11.40 -4.17 2.24
C ASP A 127 10.62 -4.76 3.41
N GLU A 128 9.29 -4.57 3.41
CA GLU A 128 8.44 -5.35 4.30
C GLU A 128 8.52 -6.84 3.92
N PRO A 129 8.42 -7.77 4.89
CA PRO A 129 8.42 -9.20 4.61
C PRO A 129 7.25 -9.56 3.68
N GLU A 130 7.55 -9.88 2.43
CA GLU A 130 6.55 -10.42 1.51
C GLU A 130 6.25 -11.86 1.89
N VAL A 131 4.97 -12.16 2.12
CA VAL A 131 4.48 -13.53 2.25
C VAL A 131 4.25 -14.08 0.84
N PRO A 132 5.02 -15.09 0.38
CA PRO A 132 4.83 -15.66 -0.94
C PRO A 132 3.42 -16.24 -1.07
N THR A 133 2.71 -15.91 -2.14
CA THR A 133 1.35 -16.42 -2.39
C THR A 133 1.36 -17.83 -2.99
N THR A 134 2.48 -18.24 -3.60
CA THR A 134 2.66 -19.57 -4.19
C THR A 134 4.06 -20.14 -3.93
N LEU A 135 4.20 -21.47 -4.04
CA LEU A 135 5.51 -22.12 -4.00
C LEU A 135 6.42 -21.64 -5.14
N ALA A 136 5.85 -21.33 -6.32
CA ALA A 136 6.61 -20.79 -7.44
C ALA A 136 7.16 -19.38 -7.13
N GLN A 137 6.35 -18.50 -6.54
CA GLN A 137 6.82 -17.19 -6.09
C GLN A 137 7.88 -17.32 -5.00
N PHE A 138 7.70 -18.26 -4.07
CA PHE A 138 8.69 -18.50 -3.02
C PHE A 138 10.02 -19.00 -3.59
N VAL A 139 9.99 -20.00 -4.48
CA VAL A 139 11.19 -20.68 -4.97
C VAL A 139 11.86 -19.92 -6.11
N LEU A 140 11.09 -19.58 -7.14
CA LEU A 140 11.59 -19.02 -8.40
C LEU A 140 11.43 -17.49 -8.46
N GLY A 141 10.54 -16.92 -7.65
CA GLY A 141 10.16 -15.51 -7.75
C GLY A 141 9.29 -15.19 -8.96
N THR A 142 8.70 -16.22 -9.59
CA THR A 142 7.70 -16.07 -10.64
C THR A 142 6.30 -16.05 -10.04
N ASP A 143 5.38 -15.29 -10.64
CA ASP A 143 3.99 -15.22 -10.21
C ASP A 143 3.10 -15.85 -11.31
N PRO A 144 2.97 -17.20 -11.32
CA PRO A 144 2.23 -17.90 -12.36
C PRO A 144 0.75 -17.52 -12.38
N ILE A 145 0.19 -17.06 -11.25
CA ILE A 145 -1.19 -16.59 -11.18
C ILE A 145 -1.33 -15.34 -12.06
N ARG A 146 -0.41 -14.39 -11.91
CA ARG A 146 -0.39 -13.17 -12.72
C ARG A 146 0.00 -13.43 -14.17
N GLU A 147 0.99 -14.28 -14.42
CA GLU A 147 1.48 -14.60 -15.77
C GLU A 147 0.43 -15.32 -16.61
N LEU A 148 -0.33 -16.24 -16.01
CA LEU A 148 -1.40 -16.98 -16.67
C LEU A 148 -2.76 -16.29 -16.57
N ASN A 149 -2.81 -15.11 -15.94
CA ASN A 149 -4.03 -14.34 -15.70
C ASN A 149 -5.17 -15.18 -15.07
N LEU A 150 -4.81 -16.01 -14.08
CA LEU A 150 -5.79 -16.83 -13.36
C LEU A 150 -6.61 -15.94 -12.42
N PRO A 151 -7.94 -16.13 -12.35
CA PRO A 151 -8.75 -15.32 -11.45
C PRO A 151 -8.40 -15.65 -10.00
N LEU A 152 -8.11 -14.59 -9.21
CA LEU A 152 -7.74 -14.68 -7.79
C LEU A 152 -8.88 -15.14 -6.90
N TYR A 153 -10.12 -15.00 -7.38
CA TYR A 153 -11.33 -15.31 -6.63
C TYR A 153 -12.33 -16.07 -7.51
N GLU A 154 -13.30 -16.68 -6.85
CA GLU A 154 -14.51 -17.21 -7.44
C GLU A 154 -15.73 -16.62 -6.74
N VAL A 155 -16.83 -16.45 -7.49
CA VAL A 155 -18.12 -16.08 -6.91
C VAL A 155 -18.87 -17.38 -6.59
N LYS A 156 -19.23 -17.58 -5.33
CA LYS A 156 -19.99 -18.78 -4.91
C LYS A 156 -20.97 -18.48 -3.78
N PRO A 157 -21.95 -19.36 -3.54
CA PRO A 157 -22.80 -19.28 -2.35
C PRO A 157 -21.97 -19.34 -1.07
N VAL A 158 -22.24 -18.42 -0.15
CA VAL A 158 -21.72 -18.39 1.22
C VAL A 158 -22.89 -18.58 2.17
N LEU A 159 -22.76 -19.53 3.10
CA LEU A 159 -23.82 -19.89 4.03
C LEU A 159 -24.32 -18.66 4.79
N GLY A 160 -25.63 -18.41 4.73
CA GLY A 160 -26.27 -17.27 5.41
C GLY A 160 -26.07 -15.90 4.76
N LYS A 161 -25.21 -15.76 3.74
CA LYS A 161 -24.84 -14.46 3.13
C LYS A 161 -25.17 -14.33 1.64
N GLY A 162 -25.77 -15.35 1.03
CA GLY A 162 -26.08 -15.33 -0.40
C GLY A 162 -24.83 -15.62 -1.24
N GLN A 163 -24.52 -14.79 -2.23
CA GLN A 163 -23.29 -14.93 -3.02
C GLN A 163 -22.16 -14.13 -2.37
N GLY A 164 -20.93 -14.64 -2.43
CA GLY A 164 -19.74 -13.96 -1.95
C GLY A 164 -18.55 -14.23 -2.87
N LEU A 165 -17.49 -13.44 -2.70
CA LEU A 165 -16.20 -13.69 -3.35
C LEU A 165 -15.34 -14.51 -2.40
N VAL A 166 -14.78 -15.60 -2.90
CA VAL A 166 -13.87 -16.47 -2.13
C VAL A 166 -12.54 -16.60 -2.85
N ALA A 167 -11.44 -16.45 -2.13
CA ALA A 167 -10.10 -16.51 -2.67
C ALA A 167 -9.81 -17.93 -3.22
N ARG A 168 -9.31 -18.01 -4.45
CA ARG A 168 -8.86 -19.28 -5.08
C ARG A 168 -7.41 -19.61 -4.73
N PHE A 169 -6.64 -18.58 -4.42
CA PHE A 169 -5.22 -18.64 -4.06
C PHE A 169 -4.99 -17.75 -2.84
N ASN A 170 -3.81 -17.87 -2.24
CA ASN A 170 -3.40 -16.89 -1.22
C ASN A 170 -3.26 -15.51 -1.88
N ILE A 171 -3.74 -14.47 -1.22
CA ILE A 171 -3.66 -13.09 -1.69
C ILE A 171 -2.84 -12.30 -0.67
N ALA A 172 -1.76 -11.68 -1.14
CA ALA A 172 -0.88 -10.90 -0.28
C ALA A 172 -1.53 -9.56 0.11
N LYS A 173 -1.19 -9.05 1.30
CA LYS A 173 -1.49 -7.66 1.67
C LYS A 173 -0.93 -6.72 0.58
N GLY A 174 -1.73 -5.74 0.17
CA GLY A 174 -1.35 -4.81 -0.90
C GLY A 174 -1.76 -5.26 -2.31
N GLN A 175 -2.20 -6.50 -2.48
CA GLN A 175 -2.51 -7.03 -3.82
C GLN A 175 -3.88 -6.55 -4.30
N LEU A 176 -3.92 -6.07 -5.55
CA LEU A 176 -5.17 -5.76 -6.26
C LEU A 176 -5.91 -7.07 -6.56
N ILE A 177 -7.13 -7.19 -6.04
CA ILE A 177 -7.99 -8.36 -6.21
C ILE A 177 -8.85 -8.21 -7.47
N ILE A 178 -9.49 -7.06 -7.62
CA ILE A 178 -10.38 -6.76 -8.74
C ILE A 178 -10.39 -5.25 -9.02
N SER A 179 -10.45 -4.88 -10.29
CA SER A 179 -10.65 -3.51 -10.78
C SER A 179 -11.81 -3.52 -11.77
N GLU A 180 -12.96 -2.93 -11.42
CA GLU A 180 -14.20 -3.07 -12.17
C GLU A 180 -14.87 -1.69 -12.41
N LYS A 181 -15.44 -1.49 -13.60
CA LYS A 181 -16.31 -0.33 -13.88
C LYS A 181 -17.71 -0.58 -13.34
N PRO A 182 -18.40 0.45 -12.84
CA PRO A 182 -19.80 0.30 -12.50
C PRO A 182 -20.63 0.08 -13.77
N PHE A 183 -21.77 -0.61 -13.64
CA PHE A 183 -22.82 -0.60 -14.67
C PHE A 183 -23.24 0.85 -14.98
N PHE A 184 -23.45 1.64 -13.93
CA PHE A 184 -23.73 3.07 -13.95
C PHE A 184 -23.54 3.65 -12.55
N THR A 185 -23.47 4.98 -12.45
CA THR A 185 -23.36 5.71 -11.18
C THR A 185 -24.67 6.40 -10.80
N THR A 186 -24.89 6.68 -9.52
CA THR A 186 -26.09 7.39 -9.04
C THR A 186 -26.11 8.86 -9.44
N SER A 187 -24.99 9.45 -9.87
CA SER A 187 -24.97 10.80 -10.47
C SER A 187 -25.82 10.88 -11.75
N ASN A 188 -26.00 9.75 -12.43
CA ASN A 188 -26.91 9.64 -13.57
C ASN A 188 -28.39 9.70 -13.14
N VAL A 189 -28.66 9.67 -11.83
CA VAL A 189 -30.00 9.65 -11.21
C VAL A 189 -30.22 10.92 -10.38
N VAL A 190 -31.02 11.84 -10.89
CA VAL A 190 -31.02 13.25 -10.43
C VAL A 190 -32.19 13.57 -9.50
N SER A 191 -33.21 12.71 -9.40
CA SER A 191 -34.41 12.98 -8.58
C SER A 191 -34.98 11.73 -7.92
N ALA A 192 -35.22 11.82 -6.61
CA ALA A 192 -35.83 10.75 -5.80
C ALA A 192 -37.22 10.34 -6.33
N ALA A 193 -38.04 11.29 -6.82
CA ALA A 193 -39.36 11.00 -7.37
C ALA A 193 -39.30 10.24 -8.72
N LYS A 194 -38.16 10.27 -9.41
CA LYS A 194 -37.96 9.65 -10.74
C LYS A 194 -36.89 8.56 -10.75
N ILE A 195 -36.35 8.20 -9.58
CA ILE A 195 -35.20 7.29 -9.43
C ILE A 195 -35.40 5.97 -10.18
N GLU A 196 -36.57 5.33 -10.00
CA GLU A 196 -36.90 4.05 -10.62
C GLU A 196 -36.89 4.14 -12.15
N LYS A 197 -37.52 5.19 -12.69
CA LYS A 197 -37.57 5.42 -14.14
C LYS A 197 -36.18 5.69 -14.71
N GLN A 198 -35.35 6.45 -13.99
CA GLN A 198 -34.02 6.82 -14.45
C GLN A 198 -33.06 5.62 -14.45
N ILE A 199 -33.09 4.79 -13.40
CA ILE A 199 -32.36 3.52 -13.37
C ILE A 199 -32.81 2.62 -14.53
N SER A 200 -34.11 2.55 -14.82
CA SER A 200 -34.62 1.75 -15.96
C SER A 200 -34.06 2.18 -17.32
N ILE A 201 -33.77 3.48 -17.49
CA ILE A 201 -33.17 4.02 -18.71
C ILE A 201 -31.69 3.60 -18.80
N GLU A 202 -30.93 3.73 -17.71
CA GLU A 202 -29.52 3.30 -17.69
C GLU A 202 -29.40 1.79 -17.92
N LEU A 203 -30.25 0.97 -17.29
CA LEU A 203 -30.26 -0.48 -17.50
C LEU A 203 -30.54 -0.88 -18.94
N ARG A 204 -31.42 -0.16 -19.65
CA ARG A 204 -31.72 -0.44 -21.06
C ARG A 204 -30.53 -0.20 -21.99
N LYS A 205 -29.57 0.65 -21.60
CA LYS A 205 -28.33 0.89 -22.36
C LYS A 205 -27.34 -0.25 -22.21
N LEU A 206 -27.47 -1.09 -21.17
CA LEU A 206 -26.56 -2.19 -20.91
C LEU A 206 -26.82 -3.39 -21.83
N PRO A 207 -25.78 -4.19 -22.14
CA PRO A 207 -25.94 -5.52 -22.74
C PRO A 207 -26.89 -6.44 -21.95
N LYS A 208 -27.47 -7.46 -22.61
CA LYS A 208 -28.49 -8.33 -21.99
C LYS A 208 -27.96 -9.18 -20.85
N ASP A 209 -26.73 -9.63 -20.94
CA ASP A 209 -25.97 -10.31 -19.88
C ASP A 209 -25.76 -9.38 -18.68
N ALA A 210 -25.32 -8.14 -18.90
CA ALA A 210 -25.19 -7.13 -17.84
C ALA A 210 -26.53 -6.81 -17.15
N GLN A 211 -27.63 -6.71 -17.91
CA GLN A 211 -28.98 -6.56 -17.33
C GLN A 211 -29.35 -7.74 -16.43
N ARG A 212 -29.14 -8.98 -16.90
CA ARG A 212 -29.40 -10.19 -16.11
C ARG A 212 -28.56 -10.22 -14.84
N GLN A 213 -27.29 -9.82 -14.94
CA GLN A 213 -26.39 -9.76 -13.79
C GLN A 213 -26.87 -8.73 -12.77
N PHE A 214 -27.27 -7.53 -13.19
CA PHE A 214 -27.90 -6.54 -12.32
C PHE A 214 -29.14 -7.11 -11.59
N PHE A 215 -30.04 -7.79 -12.31
CA PHE A 215 -31.23 -8.40 -11.71
C PHE A 215 -30.92 -9.56 -10.76
N SER A 216 -29.72 -10.13 -10.83
CA SER A 216 -29.26 -11.18 -9.92
C SER A 216 -28.52 -10.65 -8.67
N LEU A 217 -28.38 -9.32 -8.54
CA LEU A 217 -27.89 -8.70 -7.32
C LEU A 217 -28.95 -8.77 -6.22
N HIS A 218 -28.49 -8.71 -4.96
CA HIS A 218 -29.39 -8.82 -3.82
C HIS A 218 -30.35 -7.62 -3.75
N ASN A 219 -31.59 -7.81 -3.30
CA ASN A 219 -32.53 -6.72 -3.11
C ASN A 219 -33.15 -6.82 -1.71
N ASN A 220 -32.62 -6.02 -0.78
CA ASN A 220 -33.14 -5.96 0.58
C ASN A 220 -34.47 -5.19 0.69
N PHE A 221 -34.89 -4.51 -0.39
CA PHE A 221 -36.08 -3.66 -0.42
C PHE A 221 -37.01 -4.05 -1.59
N PRO A 222 -37.55 -5.28 -1.59
CA PRO A 222 -38.47 -5.72 -2.62
C PRO A 222 -39.79 -4.94 -2.54
N GLY A 223 -40.45 -4.73 -3.68
CA GLY A 223 -41.72 -4.02 -3.74
C GLY A 223 -41.95 -3.30 -5.06
N LYS A 224 -42.66 -2.16 -5.00
CA LYS A 224 -43.06 -1.37 -6.19
C LYS A 224 -41.90 -0.70 -6.94
N GLN A 225 -40.73 -0.56 -6.31
CA GLN A 225 -39.54 0.07 -6.88
C GLN A 225 -38.33 -0.87 -6.77
N PRO A 226 -38.33 -1.99 -7.51
CA PRO A 226 -37.28 -3.00 -7.38
C PRO A 226 -35.90 -2.52 -7.81
N PHE A 227 -35.78 -1.62 -8.80
CA PHE A 227 -34.47 -1.17 -9.28
C PHE A 227 -33.77 -0.28 -8.26
N SER A 228 -34.50 0.64 -7.63
CA SER A 228 -33.98 1.47 -6.56
C SER A 228 -33.63 0.63 -5.32
N GLY A 229 -34.40 -0.42 -5.02
CA GLY A 229 -34.09 -1.37 -3.95
C GLY A 229 -32.76 -2.11 -4.17
N ILE A 230 -32.52 -2.61 -5.39
CA ILE A 230 -31.23 -3.21 -5.78
C ILE A 230 -30.11 -2.18 -5.64
N VAL A 231 -30.26 -0.98 -6.20
CA VAL A 231 -29.24 0.07 -6.13
C VAL A 231 -28.93 0.44 -4.68
N ARG A 232 -29.95 0.64 -3.84
CA ARG A 232 -29.77 0.97 -2.41
C ARG A 232 -29.03 -0.11 -1.62
N THR A 233 -29.22 -1.37 -2.02
CA THR A 233 -28.58 -2.51 -1.34
C THR A 233 -27.12 -2.70 -1.76
N ASN A 234 -26.77 -2.35 -3.01
CA ASN A 234 -25.51 -2.80 -3.64
C ASN A 234 -24.56 -1.68 -4.08
N ALA A 235 -24.97 -0.41 -4.00
CA ALA A 235 -24.14 0.70 -4.42
C ALA A 235 -23.02 0.96 -3.41
N LEU A 236 -21.78 1.04 -3.89
CA LEU A 236 -20.64 1.50 -3.09
C LEU A 236 -20.38 2.98 -3.39
N PRO A 237 -19.98 3.80 -2.41
CA PRO A 237 -19.66 5.20 -2.64
C PRO A 237 -18.44 5.33 -3.57
N CYS A 238 -18.54 6.21 -4.57
CA CYS A 238 -17.47 6.56 -5.50
C CYS A 238 -16.45 7.49 -4.82
N GLY A 239 -15.79 6.98 -3.78
CA GLY A 239 -14.82 7.67 -2.95
C GLY A 239 -15.34 8.02 -1.55
N PRO A 240 -14.45 8.36 -0.61
CA PRO A 240 -14.83 8.77 0.75
C PRO A 240 -15.82 9.93 0.71
N ASP A 241 -16.89 9.84 1.53
CA ASP A 241 -17.96 10.84 1.68
C ASP A 241 -18.68 11.24 0.37
N SER A 242 -18.50 10.48 -0.71
CA SER A 242 -19.12 10.76 -1.98
C SER A 242 -20.63 10.49 -1.93
N PRO A 243 -21.49 11.46 -2.33
CA PRO A 243 -22.92 11.21 -2.48
C PRO A 243 -23.25 10.38 -3.72
N ILE A 244 -22.24 10.12 -4.58
CA ILE A 244 -22.36 9.32 -5.79
C ILE A 244 -21.96 7.89 -5.45
N GLY A 245 -22.81 6.93 -5.77
CA GLY A 245 -22.51 5.50 -5.67
C GLY A 245 -22.38 4.84 -7.03
N GLY A 246 -21.59 3.77 -7.11
CA GLY A 246 -21.48 2.88 -8.26
C GLY A 246 -22.09 1.53 -7.96
N ILE A 247 -22.74 0.92 -8.96
CA ILE A 247 -23.27 -0.45 -8.87
C ILE A 247 -22.43 -1.31 -9.79
N TYR A 248 -21.93 -2.42 -9.28
CA TYR A 248 -20.88 -3.19 -9.94
C TYR A 248 -21.34 -4.63 -10.24
N PRO A 249 -20.93 -5.21 -11.38
CA PRO A 249 -21.26 -6.60 -11.71
C PRO A 249 -20.80 -7.62 -10.66
N THR A 250 -19.59 -7.46 -10.14
CA THR A 250 -18.92 -8.42 -9.27
C THR A 250 -18.64 -7.83 -7.89
N ILE A 251 -18.13 -6.59 -7.81
CA ILE A 251 -17.78 -5.95 -6.52
C ILE A 251 -18.99 -5.83 -5.59
N SER A 252 -20.19 -5.61 -6.13
CA SER A 252 -21.43 -5.56 -5.34
C SER A 252 -21.81 -6.89 -4.66
N ARG A 253 -21.08 -7.98 -4.92
CA ARG A 253 -21.27 -9.28 -4.25
C ARG A 253 -20.30 -9.51 -3.09
N ILE A 254 -19.36 -8.60 -2.84
CA ILE A 254 -18.40 -8.74 -1.74
C ILE A 254 -19.14 -8.50 -0.43
N ASN A 255 -19.20 -9.50 0.44
CA ASN A 255 -19.92 -9.42 1.72
C ASN A 255 -19.20 -8.57 2.77
N HIS A 256 -19.94 -8.31 3.84
CA HIS A 256 -19.48 -7.52 4.98
C HIS A 256 -18.68 -8.32 6.01
N SER A 257 -17.69 -7.66 6.63
CA SER A 257 -17.11 -8.02 7.94
C SER A 257 -16.73 -6.76 8.71
N CYS A 258 -16.93 -6.73 10.05
CA CYS A 258 -16.43 -5.65 10.91
C CYS A 258 -14.90 -5.71 11.14
N LEU A 259 -14.28 -6.83 10.76
CA LEU A 259 -12.83 -7.01 10.62
C LEU A 259 -12.57 -7.47 9.17
N PRO A 260 -12.66 -6.55 8.20
CA PRO A 260 -12.55 -6.88 6.78
C PRO A 260 -11.12 -7.25 6.41
N ASN A 261 -10.98 -8.04 5.35
CA ASN A 261 -9.67 -8.40 4.79
C ASN A 261 -9.34 -7.68 3.48
N ALA A 262 -10.30 -6.93 2.92
CA ALA A 262 -10.11 -6.06 1.77
C ALA A 262 -10.67 -4.64 1.97
N HIS A 263 -10.27 -3.72 1.11
CA HIS A 263 -10.72 -2.32 1.08
C HIS A 263 -11.09 -1.91 -0.34
N ASN A 264 -12.18 -1.16 -0.47
CA ASN A 264 -12.61 -0.57 -1.73
C ASN A 264 -12.02 0.83 -1.93
N SER A 265 -11.50 1.09 -3.12
CA SER A 265 -10.83 2.32 -3.50
C SER A 265 -11.28 2.77 -4.89
N TRP A 266 -12.18 3.75 -4.90
CA TRP A 266 -12.61 4.43 -6.12
C TRP A 266 -11.48 5.26 -6.73
N ASN A 267 -11.17 5.01 -8.00
CA ASN A 267 -10.25 5.81 -8.79
C ASN A 267 -11.04 6.76 -9.70
N SER A 268 -11.15 8.02 -9.30
CA SER A 268 -11.90 9.04 -10.04
C SER A 268 -11.29 9.39 -11.41
N ALA A 269 -10.00 9.14 -11.62
CA ALA A 269 -9.33 9.41 -12.89
C ALA A 269 -9.67 8.37 -13.96
N SER A 270 -9.85 7.10 -13.57
CA SER A 270 -10.21 6.02 -14.50
C SER A 270 -11.70 5.66 -14.50
N GLY A 271 -12.42 6.01 -13.43
CA GLY A 271 -13.82 5.61 -13.20
C GLY A 271 -13.98 4.14 -12.83
N TYR A 272 -12.99 3.55 -12.14
CA TYR A 272 -13.00 2.17 -11.66
C TYR A 272 -13.02 2.11 -10.15
N GLU A 273 -13.70 1.11 -9.61
CA GLU A 273 -13.56 0.67 -8.22
C GLU A 273 -12.50 -0.42 -8.16
N ASN A 274 -11.56 -0.27 -7.23
CA ASN A 274 -10.50 -1.23 -7.00
C ASN A 274 -10.69 -1.86 -5.63
N ILE A 275 -10.47 -3.17 -5.52
CA ILE A 275 -10.48 -3.88 -4.25
C ILE A 275 -9.07 -4.37 -3.97
N TYR A 276 -8.48 -3.92 -2.87
CA TYR A 276 -7.15 -4.34 -2.43
C TYR A 276 -7.24 -5.16 -1.15
N ALA A 277 -6.43 -6.20 -1.04
CA ALA A 277 -6.25 -6.92 0.21
C ALA A 277 -5.52 -6.04 1.23
N VAL A 278 -6.11 -5.82 2.41
CA VAL A 278 -5.48 -5.03 3.50
C VAL A 278 -4.72 -5.88 4.51
N ARG A 279 -4.85 -7.21 4.38
CA ARG A 279 -4.08 -8.23 5.08
C ARG A 279 -3.96 -9.46 4.18
N PHE A 280 -3.18 -10.45 4.61
CA PHE A 280 -3.13 -11.74 3.93
C PHE A 280 -4.51 -12.40 3.93
N ILE A 281 -4.91 -12.95 2.78
CA ILE A 281 -6.17 -13.72 2.62
C ILE A 281 -5.78 -15.12 2.18
N ALA A 282 -6.17 -16.13 2.95
CA ALA A 282 -5.87 -17.51 2.61
C ALA A 282 -6.74 -18.02 1.45
N ALA A 283 -6.22 -18.96 0.66
CA ALA A 283 -7.06 -19.70 -0.28
C ALA A 283 -8.26 -20.35 0.43
N GLY A 284 -9.46 -20.16 -0.10
CA GLY A 284 -10.72 -20.60 0.50
C GLY A 284 -11.37 -19.59 1.47
N GLU A 285 -10.67 -18.52 1.85
CA GLU A 285 -11.23 -17.46 2.70
C GLU A 285 -12.14 -16.51 1.90
N GLU A 286 -13.24 -16.06 2.53
CA GLU A 286 -14.14 -15.06 1.94
C GLU A 286 -13.49 -13.68 1.92
N ILE A 287 -13.53 -13.01 0.76
CA ILE A 287 -13.09 -11.62 0.60
C ILE A 287 -14.23 -10.72 1.09
N THR A 288 -13.92 -9.81 2.01
CA THR A 288 -14.91 -8.95 2.69
C THR A 288 -14.46 -7.50 2.80
N ILE A 289 -15.41 -6.57 2.76
CA ILE A 289 -15.21 -5.12 2.95
C ILE A 289 -16.13 -4.60 4.07
N PRO A 290 -15.83 -3.46 4.71
CA PRO A 290 -16.73 -2.87 5.69
C PRO A 290 -17.91 -2.19 4.98
N TYR A 291 -19.11 -2.38 5.51
CA TYR A 291 -20.33 -1.68 5.07
C TYR A 291 -20.75 -0.63 6.11
N ASP A 292 -20.34 -0.81 7.36
CA ASP A 292 -20.62 0.09 8.46
C ASP A 292 -19.61 1.25 8.54
N HIS A 293 -19.93 2.22 9.40
CA HIS A 293 -19.11 3.42 9.64
C HIS A 293 -18.17 3.28 10.84
N GLY A 294 -17.91 2.05 11.31
CA GLY A 294 -17.22 1.79 12.56
C GLY A 294 -18.13 1.92 13.79
N GLY A 295 -17.53 2.24 14.94
CA GLY A 295 -18.26 2.39 16.20
C GLY A 295 -18.58 1.06 16.92
N PRO A 296 -19.25 1.08 18.07
CA PRO A 296 -19.59 -0.11 18.87
C PRO A 296 -20.63 -1.02 18.20
N SER A 297 -20.75 -2.25 18.71
CA SER A 297 -21.48 -3.35 18.08
C SER A 297 -22.98 -3.08 17.93
N ASP A 298 -23.59 -2.34 18.86
CA ASP A 298 -25.00 -1.96 18.80
C ASP A 298 -25.27 -0.96 17.66
N GLU A 299 -24.37 -0.01 17.43
CA GLU A 299 -24.43 0.93 16.31
C GLU A 299 -24.26 0.20 14.97
N ARG A 300 -23.21 -0.62 14.85
CA ARG A 300 -22.94 -1.40 13.63
C ARG A 300 -24.10 -2.31 13.29
N ARG A 301 -24.59 -3.11 14.25
CA ARG A 301 -25.71 -4.05 14.02
C ARG A 301 -26.98 -3.31 13.63
N ARG A 302 -27.31 -2.19 14.30
CA ARG A 302 -28.49 -1.38 13.96
C ARG A 302 -28.39 -0.81 12.55
N HIS A 303 -27.22 -0.29 12.17
CA HIS A 303 -26.97 0.20 10.81
C HIS A 303 -27.13 -0.93 9.78
N LEU A 304 -26.44 -2.05 9.97
CA LEU A 304 -26.47 -3.19 9.06
C LEU A 304 -27.87 -3.78 8.91
N LYS A 305 -28.63 -3.87 10.00
CA LYS A 305 -30.02 -4.33 9.96
C LYS A 305 -30.91 -3.39 9.15
N ASN A 306 -30.80 -2.08 9.38
CA ASN A 306 -31.64 -1.09 8.73
C ASN A 306 -31.30 -0.91 7.25
N ALA A 307 -30.01 -0.89 6.90
CA ALA A 307 -29.53 -0.62 5.54
C ALA A 307 -29.46 -1.89 4.68
N PHE A 308 -29.09 -3.03 5.26
CA PHE A 308 -28.77 -4.26 4.52
C PHE A 308 -29.57 -5.49 4.97
N GLY A 309 -30.34 -5.42 6.06
CA GLY A 309 -31.32 -6.45 6.44
C GLY A 309 -30.77 -7.66 7.19
N PHE A 310 -29.47 -7.69 7.50
CA PHE A 310 -28.83 -8.83 8.16
C PHE A 310 -28.26 -8.47 9.54
N ASP A 311 -28.07 -9.49 10.37
CA ASP A 311 -27.36 -9.42 11.64
C ASP A 311 -25.93 -9.94 11.43
N CYS A 312 -24.92 -9.12 11.75
CA CYS A 312 -23.52 -9.50 11.50
C CYS A 312 -23.04 -10.58 12.48
N ASP A 313 -22.49 -11.66 11.92
CA ASP A 313 -21.95 -12.83 12.62
C ASP A 313 -20.42 -12.97 12.48
N CYS A 314 -19.72 -11.90 12.05
CA CYS A 314 -18.27 -11.93 11.88
C CYS A 314 -17.54 -12.20 13.20
N SER A 315 -16.24 -12.52 13.11
CA SER A 315 -15.41 -12.87 14.27
C SER A 315 -15.43 -11.83 15.40
N ILE A 316 -15.61 -10.55 15.08
CA ILE A 316 -15.76 -9.48 16.09
C ILE A 316 -17.14 -9.53 16.74
N CYS A 317 -18.20 -9.55 15.95
CA CYS A 317 -19.58 -9.51 16.44
C CYS A 317 -19.99 -10.80 17.17
N SER A 318 -19.30 -11.91 16.90
CA SER A 318 -19.54 -13.22 17.52
C SER A 318 -18.63 -13.49 18.73
N ARG A 319 -17.81 -12.52 19.16
CA ARG A 319 -16.99 -12.65 20.37
C ARG A 319 -17.84 -12.88 21.62
N PRO A 320 -17.30 -13.55 22.65
CA PRO A 320 -17.94 -13.62 23.97
C PRO A 320 -18.32 -12.23 24.50
N PRO A 321 -19.41 -12.08 25.29
CA PRO A 321 -19.90 -10.77 25.73
C PRO A 321 -18.86 -9.86 26.40
N ALA A 322 -17.93 -10.44 27.18
CA ALA A 322 -16.87 -9.69 27.84
C ALA A 322 -15.85 -9.10 26.83
N GLU A 323 -15.43 -9.89 25.84
CA GLU A 323 -14.50 -9.45 24.80
C GLU A 323 -15.16 -8.48 23.82
N LEU A 324 -16.43 -8.69 23.48
CA LEU A 324 -17.21 -7.76 22.68
C LEU A 324 -17.34 -6.40 23.37
N LYS A 325 -17.57 -6.38 24.69
CA LYS A 325 -17.61 -5.14 25.48
C LYS A 325 -16.27 -4.38 25.44
N GLN A 326 -15.14 -5.09 25.48
CA GLN A 326 -13.81 -4.47 25.34
C GLN A 326 -13.58 -3.89 23.94
N SER A 327 -13.98 -4.61 22.89
CA SER A 327 -13.96 -4.10 21.51
C SER A 327 -14.84 -2.87 21.35
N ASP A 328 -16.04 -2.88 21.92
CA ASP A 328 -16.94 -1.73 21.88
C ASP A 328 -16.35 -0.51 22.59
N GLU A 329 -15.65 -0.71 23.72
CA GLU A 329 -14.95 0.38 24.40
C GLU A 329 -13.83 0.97 23.54
N ARG A 330 -12.97 0.13 22.96
CA ARG A 330 -11.92 0.60 22.03
C ARG A 330 -12.51 1.34 20.83
N ARG A 331 -13.61 0.86 20.26
CA ARG A 331 -14.26 1.53 19.11
C ARG A 331 -14.92 2.86 19.48
N ARG A 332 -15.45 3.02 20.70
CA ARG A 332 -15.88 4.34 21.21
C ARG A 332 -14.70 5.28 21.39
N GLN A 333 -13.57 4.78 21.89
CA GLN A 333 -12.34 5.56 22.02
C GLN A 333 -11.79 5.99 20.64
N ILE A 334 -11.85 5.11 19.64
CA ILE A 334 -11.50 5.45 18.25
C ILE A 334 -12.38 6.61 17.75
N GLN A 335 -13.71 6.52 17.89
CA GLN A 335 -14.62 7.59 17.47
C GLN A 335 -14.35 8.91 18.20
N HIS A 336 -14.08 8.85 19.51
CA HIS A 336 -13.75 10.01 20.30
C HIS A 336 -12.46 10.67 19.84
N LEU A 337 -11.38 9.89 19.70
CA LEU A 337 -10.08 10.39 19.25
C LEU A 337 -10.14 10.94 17.83
N ASP A 338 -10.84 10.29 16.90
CA ASP A 338 -11.03 10.79 15.53
C ASP A 338 -11.70 12.18 15.52
N ALA A 339 -12.72 12.39 16.36
CA ALA A 339 -13.40 13.68 16.48
C ALA A 339 -12.51 14.76 17.09
N GLU A 340 -11.75 14.38 18.11
CA GLU A 340 -10.82 15.23 18.84
C GLU A 340 -9.61 15.67 17.98
N ILE A 341 -9.06 14.74 17.18
CA ILE A 341 -7.99 15.00 16.21
C ILE A 341 -8.49 15.90 15.07
N GLY A 342 -9.71 15.65 14.58
CA GLY A 342 -10.35 16.45 13.52
C GLY A 342 -10.75 17.87 13.94
N ASN A 343 -10.64 18.22 15.22
CA ASN A 343 -11.00 19.54 15.73
C ASN A 343 -9.96 20.60 15.36
N ALA A 344 -10.28 21.43 14.36
CA ALA A 344 -9.39 22.49 13.85
C ALA A 344 -8.88 23.46 14.94
N LEU A 345 -9.70 23.79 15.95
CA LEU A 345 -9.28 24.65 17.05
C LEU A 345 -8.18 23.98 17.89
N ARG A 346 -8.32 22.69 18.17
CA ARG A 346 -7.29 21.92 18.90
C ARG A 346 -6.00 21.82 18.09
N VAL A 347 -6.09 21.59 16.78
CA VAL A 347 -4.92 21.59 15.89
C VAL A 347 -4.16 22.93 15.93
N MET A 348 -4.85 24.05 16.10
CA MET A 348 -4.23 25.38 16.19
C MET A 348 -3.65 25.68 17.59
N HIS A 349 -4.38 25.35 18.64
CA HIS A 349 -4.08 25.78 20.01
C HIS A 349 -3.33 24.74 20.85
N SER A 350 -3.63 23.46 20.64
CA SER A 350 -3.06 22.31 21.38
C SER A 350 -2.54 21.21 20.44
N PRO A 351 -1.69 21.54 19.44
CA PRO A 351 -1.23 20.56 18.44
C PRO A 351 -0.44 19.40 19.05
N GLY A 352 0.24 19.63 20.18
CA GLY A 352 0.97 18.59 20.90
C GLY A 352 0.04 17.51 21.47
N ASP A 353 -1.14 17.92 21.96
CA ASP A 353 -2.13 16.97 22.47
C ASP A 353 -2.82 16.24 21.31
N CYS A 354 -3.10 16.90 20.19
CA CYS A 354 -3.58 16.21 18.99
C CYS A 354 -2.60 15.14 18.49
N LEU A 355 -1.27 15.40 18.52
CA LEU A 355 -0.28 14.36 18.16
C LEU A 355 -0.24 13.22 19.17
N LYS A 356 -0.44 13.48 20.47
CA LYS A 356 -0.59 12.42 21.47
C LYS A 356 -1.84 11.58 21.21
N ASP A 357 -2.95 12.23 20.86
CA ASP A 357 -4.21 11.58 20.51
C ASP A 357 -4.04 10.72 19.24
N CYS A 358 -3.34 11.19 18.21
CA CYS A 358 -2.97 10.38 17.05
C CYS A 358 -2.17 9.13 17.44
N ARG A 359 -1.20 9.26 18.36
CA ARG A 359 -0.40 8.12 18.82
C ARG A 359 -1.25 7.12 19.62
N ALA A 360 -2.13 7.60 20.48
CA ALA A 360 -3.06 6.75 21.22
C ALA A 360 -4.02 6.03 20.26
N LEU A 361 -4.52 6.75 19.25
CA LEU A 361 -5.37 6.17 18.20
C LEU A 361 -4.64 5.08 17.41
N LEU A 362 -3.36 5.26 17.07
CA LEU A 362 -2.54 4.22 16.42
C LEU A 362 -2.56 2.92 17.23
N GLN A 363 -2.29 3.00 18.53
CA GLN A 363 -2.22 1.84 19.42
C GLN A 363 -3.57 1.13 19.51
N ILE A 364 -4.65 1.88 19.69
CA ILE A 364 -6.01 1.30 19.78
C ILE A 364 -6.42 0.66 18.46
N LEU A 365 -6.06 1.26 17.32
CA LEU A 365 -6.30 0.67 16.00
C LEU A 365 -5.52 -0.63 15.80
N GLU A 366 -4.24 -0.68 16.19
CA GLU A 366 -3.44 -1.90 16.13
C GLU A 366 -4.04 -3.02 16.99
N GLU A 367 -4.49 -2.71 18.21
CA GLU A 367 -5.14 -3.68 19.08
C GLU A 367 -6.49 -4.16 18.54
N GLU A 368 -7.36 -3.23 18.11
CA GLU A 368 -8.72 -3.57 17.69
C GLU A 368 -8.76 -4.33 16.36
N PHE A 369 -7.81 -4.07 15.47
CA PHE A 369 -7.73 -4.68 14.14
C PHE A 369 -6.60 -5.70 14.00
N GLU A 370 -6.15 -6.28 15.12
CA GLU A 370 -5.21 -7.41 15.17
C GLU A 370 -3.90 -7.13 14.38
N GLY A 371 -3.36 -5.91 14.53
CA GLY A 371 -2.16 -5.43 13.83
C GLY A 371 -2.37 -5.09 12.36
N THR A 372 -3.61 -5.19 11.86
CA THR A 372 -3.98 -4.93 10.46
C THR A 372 -5.05 -3.84 10.30
N PRO A 373 -4.83 -2.62 10.84
CA PRO A 373 -5.80 -1.52 10.77
C PRO A 373 -6.11 -1.02 9.34
N GLY A 374 -5.36 -1.48 8.34
CA GLY A 374 -5.68 -1.25 6.92
C GLY A 374 -5.82 0.23 6.57
N ALA A 375 -6.97 0.58 6.00
CA ALA A 375 -7.25 1.94 5.52
C ALA A 375 -7.28 3.00 6.64
N HIS A 376 -7.48 2.63 7.91
CA HIS A 376 -7.48 3.57 9.03
C HIS A 376 -6.15 4.33 9.17
N LEU A 377 -5.03 3.67 8.83
CA LEU A 377 -3.71 4.30 8.87
C LEU A 377 -3.54 5.43 7.85
N THR A 378 -4.27 5.37 6.72
CA THR A 378 -4.15 6.39 5.68
C THR A 378 -4.58 7.76 6.19
N ARG A 379 -5.70 7.80 6.91
CA ARG A 379 -6.29 8.99 7.53
C ARG A 379 -5.48 9.43 8.74
N LEU A 380 -5.21 8.52 9.67
CA LEU A 380 -4.45 8.81 10.89
C LEU A 380 -3.13 9.54 10.60
N TYR A 381 -2.32 9.00 9.68
CA TYR A 381 -1.04 9.62 9.34
C TYR A 381 -1.20 10.91 8.54
N TYR A 382 -2.29 11.06 7.79
CA TYR A 382 -2.60 12.33 7.13
C TYR A 382 -3.00 13.42 8.13
N ASP A 383 -3.77 13.08 9.16
CA ASP A 383 -4.13 14.00 10.24
C ASP A 383 -2.88 14.44 11.03
N ALA A 384 -1.99 13.50 11.37
CA ALA A 384 -0.69 13.81 11.97
C ALA A 384 0.18 14.73 11.08
N PHE A 385 0.18 14.49 9.77
CA PHE A 385 0.82 15.38 8.79
C PHE A 385 0.22 16.79 8.85
N GLN A 386 -1.12 16.91 8.85
CA GLN A 386 -1.80 18.21 8.88
C GLN A 386 -1.47 18.98 10.17
N ILE A 387 -1.44 18.30 11.32
CA ILE A 387 -1.03 18.90 12.59
C ILE A 387 0.39 19.48 12.49
N CYS A 388 1.36 18.72 11.96
CA CYS A 388 2.73 19.20 11.82
C CYS A 388 2.87 20.35 10.80
N ILE A 389 2.20 20.27 9.64
CA ILE A 389 2.41 21.23 8.56
C ILE A 389 1.79 22.60 8.86
N VAL A 390 0.68 22.64 9.61
CA VAL A 390 0.09 23.87 10.16
C VAL A 390 1.07 24.61 11.06
N GLN A 391 1.87 23.86 11.84
CA GLN A 391 2.88 24.40 12.75
C GLN A 391 4.24 24.69 12.07
N GLY A 392 4.37 24.43 10.76
CA GLY A 392 5.60 24.63 9.99
C GLY A 392 6.67 23.55 10.19
N ASP A 393 6.33 22.40 10.78
CA ASP A 393 7.26 21.29 11.03
C ASP A 393 7.37 20.38 9.80
N GLN A 394 8.16 20.79 8.79
CA GLN A 394 8.29 20.02 7.55
C GLN A 394 9.01 18.68 7.75
N ALA A 395 9.92 18.58 8.71
CA ALA A 395 10.66 17.35 8.98
C ALA A 395 9.71 16.22 9.42
N ARG A 396 8.86 16.46 10.43
CA ARG A 396 7.86 15.46 10.86
C ARG A 396 6.75 15.28 9.84
N ALA A 397 6.27 16.37 9.25
CA ALA A 397 5.24 16.30 8.22
C ALA A 397 5.66 15.36 7.09
N ARG A 398 6.88 15.48 6.57
CA ARG A 398 7.39 14.56 5.53
C ARG A 398 7.30 13.10 5.96
N VAL A 399 7.70 12.77 7.18
CA VAL A 399 7.67 11.38 7.70
C VAL A 399 6.24 10.86 7.83
N PHE A 400 5.30 11.68 8.34
CA PHE A 400 3.89 11.29 8.40
C PHE A 400 3.25 11.16 7.01
N ALA A 401 3.59 12.05 6.07
CA ALA A 401 3.16 11.92 4.68
C ALA A 401 3.71 10.63 4.03
N GLU A 402 4.95 10.25 4.32
CA GLU A 402 5.52 8.97 3.88
C GLU A 402 4.76 7.77 4.45
N ARG A 403 4.43 7.77 5.74
CA ARG A 403 3.61 6.70 6.35
C ARG A 403 2.21 6.63 5.76
N SER A 404 1.57 7.78 5.56
CA SER A 404 0.26 7.86 4.88
C SER A 404 0.35 7.36 3.44
N TYR A 405 1.39 7.73 2.70
CA TYR A 405 1.63 7.26 1.34
C TYR A 405 1.80 5.74 1.28
N ARG A 406 2.62 5.15 2.15
CA ARG A 406 2.81 3.69 2.21
C ARG A 406 1.50 2.95 2.54
N ALA A 407 0.73 3.46 3.51
CA ALA A 407 -0.57 2.90 3.85
C ALA A 407 -1.54 2.96 2.65
N ARG A 408 -1.62 4.10 1.96
CA ARG A 408 -2.46 4.28 0.78
C ARG A 408 -2.01 3.42 -0.40
N LEU A 409 -0.72 3.32 -0.63
CA LEU A 409 -0.17 2.46 -1.68
C LEU A 409 -0.62 1.01 -1.49
N ALA A 410 -0.69 0.53 -0.24
CA ALA A 410 -1.17 -0.81 0.06
C ALA A 410 -2.69 -1.00 -0.14
N CYS A 411 -3.53 -0.01 0.16
CA CYS A 411 -5.00 -0.21 0.09
C CYS A 411 -5.71 0.49 -1.08
N GLU A 412 -5.04 1.39 -1.80
CA GLU A 412 -5.60 2.20 -2.90
C GLU A 412 -4.79 2.06 -4.20
N GLY A 413 -3.51 1.69 -4.08
CA GLY A 413 -2.58 1.51 -5.20
C GLY A 413 -2.00 2.81 -5.77
N GLU A 414 -0.87 2.68 -6.46
CA GLU A 414 -0.06 3.82 -6.96
C GLU A 414 -0.82 4.76 -7.91
N ASN A 415 -1.78 4.22 -8.66
CA ASN A 415 -2.52 4.99 -9.66
C ASN A 415 -3.70 5.77 -9.10
N ASN A 416 -4.03 5.63 -7.80
CA ASN A 416 -5.09 6.40 -7.18
C ASN A 416 -4.70 7.89 -7.09
N PRO A 417 -5.60 8.83 -7.48
CA PRO A 417 -5.33 10.27 -7.38
C PRO A 417 -4.92 10.76 -5.99
N GLU A 418 -5.53 10.24 -4.93
CA GLU A 418 -5.19 10.60 -3.55
C GLU A 418 -3.83 10.03 -3.14
N THR A 419 -3.49 8.81 -3.56
CA THR A 419 -2.15 8.23 -3.34
C THR A 419 -1.07 9.10 -3.99
N LYS A 420 -1.28 9.55 -5.25
CA LYS A 420 -0.38 10.49 -5.95
C LYS A 420 -0.32 11.86 -5.27
N ARG A 421 -1.44 12.34 -4.71
CA ARG A 421 -1.48 13.60 -3.96
C ARG A 421 -0.60 13.52 -2.72
N ILE A 422 -0.72 12.45 -1.92
CA ILE A 422 0.10 12.26 -0.72
C ILE A 422 1.58 12.07 -1.07
N GLN A 423 1.90 11.38 -2.17
CA GLN A 423 3.28 11.27 -2.67
C GLN A 423 3.92 12.66 -2.91
N LYS A 424 3.19 13.58 -3.56
CA LYS A 424 3.65 14.97 -3.76
C LYS A 424 3.85 15.71 -2.43
N LEU A 425 2.94 15.51 -1.46
CA LEU A 425 3.08 16.10 -0.13
C LEU A 425 4.27 15.53 0.66
N MET A 426 4.60 14.26 0.47
CA MET A 426 5.82 13.66 1.01
C MET A 426 7.07 14.33 0.40
N GLU A 427 7.09 14.53 -0.91
CA GLU A 427 8.21 15.16 -1.62
C GLU A 427 8.40 16.64 -1.25
N ASP A 428 7.30 17.39 -1.18
CA ASP A 428 7.30 18.82 -0.83
C ASP A 428 6.12 19.20 0.08
N PRO A 429 6.25 19.00 1.42
CA PRO A 429 5.17 19.24 2.38
C PRO A 429 4.57 20.65 2.34
N LYS A 430 5.39 21.65 2.00
CA LYS A 430 4.99 23.06 1.93
C LYS A 430 3.96 23.38 0.84
N THR A 431 3.72 22.46 -0.10
CA THR A 431 2.68 22.60 -1.13
C THR A 431 1.27 22.43 -0.56
N HIS A 432 1.14 21.93 0.68
CA HIS A 432 -0.13 21.87 1.37
C HIS A 432 -0.68 23.28 1.68
N ALA A 433 -1.97 23.50 1.46
CA ALA A 433 -2.61 24.81 1.63
C ALA A 433 -2.48 25.40 3.05
N SER A 434 -2.39 24.53 4.07
CA SER A 434 -2.25 24.95 5.47
C SER A 434 -0.80 25.12 5.94
N PHE A 435 0.19 25.05 5.04
CA PHE A 435 1.60 25.14 5.44
C PHE A 435 1.90 26.45 6.18
N GLY A 436 2.50 26.32 7.36
CA GLY A 436 3.12 27.44 8.06
C GLY A 436 2.14 28.51 8.55
N LEU A 437 0.87 28.17 8.78
CA LEU A 437 -0.11 29.12 9.33
C LEU A 437 0.30 29.64 10.73
N LEU A 438 1.00 28.83 11.53
CA LEU A 438 1.39 29.19 12.90
C LEU A 438 2.90 29.21 13.18
N MET A 439 3.70 28.46 12.41
CA MET A 439 5.17 28.45 12.47
C MET A 439 5.82 28.11 13.83
N LYS A 440 5.07 27.60 14.82
CA LYS A 440 5.58 27.32 16.17
C LYS A 440 6.61 26.18 16.23
N TRP A 441 6.60 25.25 15.27
CA TRP A 441 7.46 24.07 15.23
C TRP A 441 8.36 24.04 13.99
N LYS A 442 8.78 25.23 13.53
CA LYS A 442 9.54 25.41 12.29
C LYS A 442 10.68 24.40 12.15
N SER A 443 10.62 23.61 11.09
CA SER A 443 11.70 22.73 10.64
C SER A 443 11.67 22.63 9.11
N LEU A 444 12.80 22.27 8.52
CA LEU A 444 12.95 21.99 7.09
C LEU A 444 12.88 20.49 6.84
N LYS A 445 12.41 20.08 5.66
CA LYS A 445 12.24 18.66 5.30
C LYS A 445 13.54 17.84 5.34
N ASN A 446 14.70 18.47 5.23
CA ASN A 446 16.01 17.82 5.33
C ASN A 446 16.55 17.72 6.77
N GLN A 447 15.81 18.22 7.76
CA GLN A 447 16.16 18.15 9.19
C GLN A 447 15.52 16.94 9.90
N VAL A 448 15.18 15.89 9.15
CA VAL A 448 14.84 14.59 9.73
C VAL A 448 16.13 14.02 10.36
N PRO A 449 16.12 13.66 11.65
CA PRO A 449 17.31 13.20 12.35
C PRO A 449 17.80 11.86 11.76
N ARG A 450 19.13 11.68 11.74
CA ARG A 450 19.80 10.48 11.25
C ARG A 450 20.54 9.81 12.41
N GLY A 451 20.68 8.49 12.35
CA GLY A 451 21.44 7.71 13.34
C GLY A 451 20.74 7.53 14.70
N LEU A 452 19.45 7.87 14.81
CA LEU A 452 18.65 7.53 15.99
C LEU A 452 18.28 6.04 15.97
N SER A 453 18.19 5.41 17.15
CA SER A 453 17.51 4.13 17.28
C SER A 453 16.02 4.26 16.92
N SER A 454 15.34 3.14 16.65
CA SER A 454 13.90 3.13 16.33
C SER A 454 13.06 3.83 17.40
N ASP A 455 13.35 3.57 18.67
CA ASP A 455 12.61 4.14 19.80
C ASP A 455 12.84 5.65 19.95
N GLU A 456 14.07 6.10 19.75
CA GLU A 456 14.41 7.53 19.77
C GLU A 456 13.77 8.27 18.60
N PHE A 457 13.72 7.63 17.42
CA PHE A 457 13.06 8.17 16.25
C PHE A 457 11.55 8.32 16.47
N GLU A 458 10.87 7.31 17.03
CA GLU A 458 9.44 7.41 17.38
C GLU A 458 9.19 8.50 18.43
N LYS A 459 10.03 8.59 19.48
CA LYS A 459 9.92 9.68 20.48
C LYS A 459 10.05 11.05 19.83
N TRP A 460 11.00 11.22 18.92
CA TRP A 460 11.13 12.44 18.14
C TRP A 460 9.88 12.67 17.29
N LEU A 461 9.43 11.69 16.51
CA LEU A 461 8.33 11.82 15.56
C LEU A 461 7.04 12.26 16.26
N TRP A 462 6.69 11.63 17.38
CA TRP A 462 5.48 11.94 18.15
C TRP A 462 5.66 13.08 19.16
N ARG A 463 6.81 13.78 19.15
CA ARG A 463 7.15 14.84 20.10
C ARG A 463 7.00 14.44 21.56
N HIS A 464 7.31 13.17 21.89
CA HIS A 464 7.21 12.66 23.25
C HIS A 464 8.31 13.30 24.13
N GLY A 465 7.93 13.84 25.30
CA GLY A 465 8.86 14.44 26.27
C GLY A 465 9.19 15.92 26.05
N LYS A 466 8.38 16.66 25.29
CA LYS A 466 8.49 18.12 25.12
C LYS A 466 7.23 18.86 25.55
#